data_AF-B7BDS7-F1
#
_entry.id   AF-B7BDS7-F1
#
_cell.length_a   1.000
_cell.length_b   1.000
_cell.length_c   1.000
_cell.angle_alpha   90.00
_cell.angle_beta   90.00
_cell.angle_gamma   90.00
#
_symmetry.space_group_name_H-M   'P 1'
#
loop_
_entity.id
_entity.type
_entity.pdbx_description
1 polymer ?
#
loop_
_entity_poly.entity_id
_entity_poly.type
_entity_poly.pdbx_seq_one_letter_code
_entity_poly.pdbx_strand_id
1 'polypeptide(L)'
;MEYAHEEAMRILLHGLHFSPYALLREVVENEFANEVAESDHEAFCRKLYPYLTNLFAGYDTSDDTFALSPAHDLLYTELVGTVMLYLEGTHGVQ
;
A
#
# COMPACT_ATOMS: atom_id res chain seq x y z
N MET A 1 -32.78 -4.59 -15.11
CA MET A 1 -31.58 -4.01 -15.76
C MET A 1 -30.52 -3.68 -14.72
N GLU A 2 -30.89 -3.07 -13.59
CA GLU A 2 -29.98 -2.75 -12.48
C GLU A 2 -29.21 -3.96 -11.93
N TYR A 3 -29.90 -5.07 -11.66
CA TYR A 3 -29.26 -6.31 -11.14
C TYR A 3 -28.17 -6.90 -12.05
N ALA A 4 -28.34 -6.83 -13.37
CA ALA A 4 -27.33 -7.33 -14.32
C ALA A 4 -26.10 -6.40 -14.37
N HIS A 5 -26.31 -5.11 -14.14
CA HIS A 5 -25.24 -4.13 -14.08
C HIS A 5 -24.45 -4.23 -12.78
N GLU A 6 -25.14 -4.38 -11.64
CA GLU A 6 -24.52 -4.60 -10.33
C GLU A 6 -23.68 -5.87 -10.30
N GLU A 7 -24.19 -6.99 -10.83
CA GLU A 7 -23.42 -8.24 -10.88
C GLU A 7 -22.23 -8.13 -11.84
N ALA A 8 -22.38 -7.44 -12.98
CA ALA A 8 -21.26 -7.17 -13.88
C ALA A 8 -20.18 -6.30 -13.22
N MET A 9 -20.57 -5.27 -12.47
CA MET A 9 -19.64 -4.43 -11.71
C MET A 9 -18.92 -5.21 -10.62
N ARG A 10 -19.64 -6.05 -9.88
CA ARG A 10 -19.04 -6.91 -8.85
C ARG A 10 -17.96 -7.82 -9.45
N ILE A 11 -18.22 -8.42 -10.60
CA ILE A 11 -17.23 -9.25 -11.31
C ILE A 11 -16.04 -8.41 -11.79
N LEU A 12 -16.28 -7.20 -12.31
CA LEU A 12 -15.23 -6.33 -12.82
C LEU A 12 -14.31 -5.79 -11.72
N LEU A 13 -14.83 -5.58 -10.51
CA LEU A 13 -14.10 -5.01 -9.37
C LEU A 13 -13.51 -6.06 -8.43
N HIS A 14 -13.90 -7.32 -8.57
CA HIS A 14 -13.38 -8.42 -7.75
C HIS A 14 -11.84 -8.48 -7.79
N GLY A 15 -11.22 -8.42 -6.62
CA GLY A 15 -9.76 -8.39 -6.44
C GLY A 15 -9.09 -7.04 -6.74
N LEU A 16 -9.87 -5.99 -7.05
CA LEU A 16 -9.38 -4.62 -7.28
C LEU A 16 -9.74 -3.65 -6.15
N HIS A 17 -10.40 -4.16 -5.09
CA HIS A 17 -10.80 -3.36 -3.92
C HIS A 17 -9.61 -2.87 -3.08
N PHE A 18 -8.45 -3.51 -3.21
CA PHE A 18 -7.23 -3.13 -2.52
C PHE A 18 -6.13 -2.72 -3.50
N SER A 19 -5.43 -1.63 -3.20
CA SER A 19 -4.31 -1.13 -3.99
C SER A 19 -3.05 -1.06 -3.12
N PRO A 20 -2.05 -1.93 -3.36
CA PRO A 20 -0.78 -1.88 -2.64
C PRO A 20 -0.06 -0.53 -2.75
N TYR A 21 -0.13 0.10 -3.93
CA TYR A 21 0.49 1.40 -4.16
C TYR A 21 -0.25 2.51 -3.40
N ALA A 22 -1.58 2.46 -3.33
CA ALA A 22 -2.35 3.42 -2.55
C ALA A 22 -2.05 3.30 -1.05
N LEU A 23 -1.92 2.08 -0.54
CA LEU A 23 -1.53 1.84 0.86
C LEU A 23 -0.14 2.41 1.17
N LEU A 24 0.84 2.21 0.27
CA LEU A 24 2.17 2.83 0.44
C LEU A 24 2.08 4.35 0.50
N ARG A 25 1.29 4.97 -0.38
CA ARG A 25 1.10 6.42 -0.36
C ARG A 25 0.46 6.89 0.94
N GLU A 26 -0.60 6.22 1.39
CA GLU A 26 -1.26 6.51 2.66
C GLU A 26 -0.27 6.44 3.84
N VAL A 27 0.55 5.38 3.91
CA VAL A 27 1.59 5.25 4.95
C VAL A 27 2.58 6.41 4.91
N VAL A 28 3.07 6.79 3.72
CA VAL A 28 4.02 7.91 3.59
C VAL A 28 3.37 9.24 3.97
N GLU A 29 2.12 9.47 3.56
CA GLU A 29 1.35 10.68 3.84
C GLU A 29 1.04 10.82 5.34
N ASN A 30 0.69 9.73 6.03
CA ASN A 30 0.25 9.75 7.42
C ASN A 30 1.40 9.63 8.43
N GLU A 31 2.35 8.73 8.18
CA GLU A 31 3.35 8.32 9.19
C GLU A 31 4.70 9.01 8.98
N PHE A 32 4.97 9.52 7.77
CA PHE A 32 6.28 10.05 7.39
C PHE A 32 6.22 11.49 6.84
N ALA A 33 5.19 12.26 7.20
CA ALA A 33 5.01 13.64 6.75
C ALA A 33 6.13 14.59 7.20
N ASN A 34 6.87 14.25 8.27
CA ASN A 34 8.00 15.06 8.75
C ASN A 34 9.32 14.69 8.06
N GLU A 35 9.41 13.47 7.53
CA GLU A 35 10.59 12.87 6.93
C GLU A 35 10.59 13.02 5.41
N VAL A 36 9.41 13.01 4.78
CA VAL A 36 9.23 13.14 3.34
C VAL A 36 8.30 14.33 3.07
N ALA A 37 8.83 15.34 2.37
CA ALA A 37 8.04 16.49 1.96
C ALA A 37 6.88 16.06 1.04
N GLU A 38 5.73 16.71 1.16
CA GLU A 38 4.53 16.42 0.37
C GLU A 38 4.79 16.43 -1.15
N SER A 39 5.64 17.37 -1.61
CA SER A 39 6.05 17.45 -3.02
C SER A 39 6.79 16.22 -3.53
N ASP A 40 7.40 15.46 -2.62
CA ASP A 40 8.29 14.34 -2.91
C ASP A 40 7.60 12.99 -2.70
N HIS A 41 6.40 12.94 -2.09
CA HIS A 41 5.66 11.71 -1.77
C HIS A 41 5.53 10.77 -2.97
N GLU A 42 5.08 11.28 -4.12
CA GLU A 42 4.90 10.46 -5.33
C GLU A 42 6.24 9.93 -5.87
N ALA A 43 7.28 10.75 -5.88
CA ALA A 43 8.61 10.33 -6.33
C ALA A 43 9.22 9.28 -5.39
N PHE A 44 9.05 9.47 -4.08
CA PHE A 44 9.46 8.54 -3.04
C PHE A 44 8.74 7.19 -3.19
N CYS A 45 7.41 7.20 -3.27
CA CYS A 45 6.60 6.00 -3.42
C CYS A 45 6.98 5.22 -4.69
N ARG A 46 7.13 5.90 -5.83
CA ARG A 46 7.58 5.26 -7.08
C ARG A 46 8.94 4.59 -6.96
N LYS A 47 9.87 5.20 -6.21
CA LYS A 47 11.21 4.66 -6.00
C LYS A 47 11.19 3.44 -5.09
N LEU A 48 10.39 3.46 -4.02
CA LEU A 48 10.36 2.38 -3.03
C LEU A 48 9.49 1.20 -3.47
N TYR A 49 8.39 1.44 -4.19
CA TYR A 49 7.38 0.43 -4.52
C TYR A 49 7.95 -0.86 -5.17
N PRO A 50 8.91 -0.80 -6.11
CA PRO A 50 9.48 -2.01 -6.71
C PRO A 50 10.16 -2.97 -5.72
N TYR A 51 10.58 -2.48 -4.54
CA TYR A 51 11.22 -3.30 -3.51
C TYR A 51 10.21 -4.00 -2.58
N LEU A 52 8.93 -3.62 -2.64
CA LEU A 52 7.87 -4.11 -1.76
C LEU A 52 7.15 -5.35 -2.31
N THR A 53 7.53 -5.85 -3.48
CA THR A 53 6.86 -6.98 -4.12
C THR A 53 6.77 -8.21 -3.22
N ASN A 54 7.85 -8.52 -2.49
CA ASN A 54 7.88 -9.66 -1.57
C ASN A 54 7.01 -9.46 -0.33
N LEU A 55 6.93 -8.22 0.18
CA LEU A 55 6.08 -7.87 1.31
C LEU A 55 4.62 -8.10 0.94
N PHE A 56 4.16 -7.52 -0.17
CA PHE A 56 2.77 -7.66 -0.61
C PHE A 56 2.41 -9.10 -1.02
N ALA A 57 3.35 -9.87 -1.56
CA ALA A 57 3.12 -11.29 -1.89
C ALA A 57 2.87 -12.18 -0.65
N GLY A 58 3.17 -11.70 0.55
CA GLY A 58 2.86 -12.39 1.81
C GLY A 58 1.39 -12.33 2.23
N TYR A 59 0.57 -11.53 1.54
CA TYR A 59 -0.83 -11.29 1.90
C TYR A 59 -1.77 -11.62 0.75
N ASP A 60 -2.96 -12.13 1.08
CA ASP A 60 -4.04 -12.32 0.12
C ASP A 60 -4.77 -10.99 -0.14
N THR A 61 -4.11 -10.11 -0.89
CA THR A 61 -4.66 -8.80 -1.29
C THR A 61 -5.74 -8.88 -2.35
N SER A 62 -6.05 -10.09 -2.84
CA SER A 62 -7.12 -10.34 -3.81
C SER A 62 -8.49 -10.58 -3.16
N ASP A 63 -8.52 -10.79 -1.84
CA ASP A 63 -9.75 -10.84 -1.05
C ASP A 63 -10.35 -9.44 -0.94
N ASP A 64 -11.59 -9.27 -1.43
CA ASP A 64 -12.31 -8.00 -1.38
C ASP A 64 -12.55 -7.49 0.05
N THR A 65 -12.45 -8.36 1.05
CA THR A 65 -12.58 -8.03 2.47
C THR A 65 -11.24 -7.77 3.17
N PHE A 66 -10.12 -7.89 2.45
CA PHE A 66 -8.77 -7.76 3.01
C PHE A 66 -8.58 -6.47 3.81
N ALA A 67 -9.06 -5.33 3.30
CA ALA A 67 -8.95 -4.03 3.95
C ALA A 67 -9.67 -3.92 5.32
N LEU A 68 -10.58 -4.86 5.63
CA LEU A 68 -11.29 -4.95 6.92
C LEU A 68 -10.71 -6.05 7.83
N SER A 69 -9.65 -6.73 7.38
CA SER A 69 -9.08 -7.89 8.07
C SER A 69 -7.93 -7.48 8.99
N PRO A 70 -7.64 -8.25 10.06
CA PRO A 70 -6.43 -8.06 10.85
C PRO A 70 -5.12 -8.19 10.05
N ALA A 71 -5.15 -8.88 8.91
CA ALA A 71 -3.99 -9.01 8.04
C ALA A 71 -3.64 -7.67 7.36
N HIS A 72 -4.62 -6.80 7.13
CA HIS A 72 -4.37 -5.44 6.67
C HIS A 72 -3.64 -4.61 7.73
N ASP A 73 -4.05 -4.68 9.00
CA ASP A 73 -3.37 -3.96 10.10
C ASP A 73 -1.91 -4.40 10.26
N LEU A 74 -1.65 -5.70 10.07
CA LEU A 74 -0.29 -6.24 10.04
C LEU A 74 0.49 -5.71 8.84
N LEU A 75 -0.09 -5.74 7.63
CA LEU A 75 0.57 -5.21 6.43
C LEU A 75 0.89 -3.72 6.58
N TYR A 76 -0.03 -2.91 7.12
CA TYR A 76 0.21 -1.49 7.40
C TYR A 76 1.42 -1.33 8.33
N THR A 77 1.46 -2.08 9.43
CA THR A 77 2.55 -2.04 10.42
C THR A 77 3.90 -2.46 9.81
N GLU A 78 3.93 -3.53 9.02
CA GLU A 78 5.14 -3.99 8.33
C GLU A 78 5.61 -2.99 7.27
N LEU A 79 4.67 -2.34 6.58
CA LEU A 79 4.97 -1.32 5.58
C LEU A 79 5.58 -0.07 6.23
N VAL A 80 5.05 0.38 7.36
CA VAL A 80 5.65 1.45 8.17
C VAL A 80 7.10 1.11 8.54
N GLY A 81 7.32 -0.09 9.10
CA GLY A 81 8.68 -0.54 9.45
C GLY A 81 9.62 -0.60 8.23
N THR A 82 9.11 -1.05 7.08
CA THR A 82 9.89 -1.11 5.84
C THR A 82 10.28 0.27 5.32
N VAL A 83 9.35 1.23 5.34
CA VAL A 83 9.61 2.63 4.95
C VAL A 83 10.64 3.26 5.88
N MET A 84 10.51 3.05 7.20
CA MET A 84 11.47 3.53 8.19
C MET A 84 12.88 3.00 7.92
N LEU A 85 13.02 1.68 7.72
CA LEU A 85 14.32 1.06 7.41
C LEU A 85 14.92 1.55 6.09
N TYR A 86 14.08 1.80 5.08
CA TYR A 86 14.54 2.35 3.81
C TYR A 86 15.10 3.77 3.99
N LEU A 87 14.42 4.62 4.75
CA LEU A 87 14.87 5.96 5.08
C LEU A 87 16.20 5.94 5.88
N GLU A 88 16.29 5.10 6.92
CA GLU A 88 17.53 4.93 7.70
C GLU A 88 18.70 4.46 6.84
N GLY A 89 18.48 3.48 5.96
CA GLY A 89 19.50 2.99 5.03
C GLY A 89 19.97 4.03 4.02
N THR A 90 19.10 4.95 3.59
CA THR A 90 19.50 6.07 2.73
C THR A 90 20.22 7.20 3.48
N HIS A 91 19.96 7.38 4.77
CA HIS A 91 20.59 8.41 5.59
C HIS A 91 21.87 7.96 6.30
N GLY A 92 22.09 6.64 6.46
CA GLY A 92 23.22 6.04 7.16
C GLY A 92 24.53 5.91 6.35
N VAL A 93 24.60 6.49 5.14
CA VAL A 93 25.83 6.56 4.33
C VAL A 93 26.29 8.02 4.24
N GLN A 94 26.78 8.56 5.35
CA GLN A 94 27.56 9.80 5.40
C GLN A 94 28.84 9.57 6.19
#